data_AF-A0A380ZFL8-F1
#
_entry.id   AF-A0A380ZFL8-F1
#
_cell.length_a   1.000
_cell.length_b   1.000
_cell.length_c   1.000
_cell.angle_alpha   90.00
_cell.angle_beta   90.00
_cell.angle_gamma   90.00
#
_symmetry.space_group_name_H-M   'P 1'
#
loop_
_entity.id
_entity.type
_entity.pdbx_description
1 polymer ?
#
loop_
_entity_poly.entity_id
_entity_poly.type
_entity_poly.pdbx_seq_one_letter_code
_entity_poly.pdbx_strand_id
1 'polypeptide(L)'
;MKQLKILPMTVHNKIIATAATLTMFFMTHPAYAQLTNAKGVLEKFRDQLKIIVPIAATVILLGLAIGYAGRYIEKDTFVRWAIGVIVAGSAAELANLLFTK
;
A
#
# COMPACT_ATOMS: atom_id res chain seq x y z
N MET A 1 40.74 6.47 39.89
CA MET A 1 39.89 5.75 38.90
C MET A 1 38.36 5.76 39.19
N LYS A 2 37.83 6.51 40.18
CA LYS A 2 36.38 6.51 40.49
C LYS A 2 35.49 7.47 39.64
N GLN A 3 36.07 8.47 38.99
CA GLN A 3 35.31 9.50 38.24
C GLN A 3 34.67 8.99 36.93
N LEU A 4 35.30 8.01 36.26
CA LEU A 4 34.84 7.52 34.95
C LEU A 4 33.57 6.69 35.01
N LYS A 5 33.15 6.16 36.16
CA LYS A 5 31.88 5.41 36.31
C LYS A 5 30.66 6.31 36.51
N ILE A 6 30.84 7.55 36.97
CA ILE A 6 29.76 8.50 37.27
C ILE A 6 29.29 9.21 35.98
N LEU A 7 30.23 9.51 35.08
CA LEU A 7 29.96 10.10 33.77
C LEU A 7 29.00 9.29 32.87
N PRO A 8 29.20 7.96 32.63
CA PRO A 8 28.32 7.17 31.78
C PRO A 8 26.92 7.00 32.37
N MET A 9 26.79 7.00 33.71
CA MET A 9 25.51 6.88 34.41
C MET A 9 24.67 8.16 34.30
N THR A 10 25.29 9.33 34.45
CA THR A 10 24.62 10.63 34.26
C THR A 10 24.20 10.86 32.80
N VAL A 11 25.03 10.43 31.84
CA VAL A 11 24.71 10.54 30.41
C VAL A 11 23.54 9.62 30.03
N HIS A 12 23.49 8.37 30.52
CA HIS A 12 22.34 7.48 30.30
C HIS A 12 21.04 8.05 30.87
N ASN A 13 21.05 8.58 32.09
CA ASN A 13 19.85 9.15 32.70
C ASN A 13 19.33 10.37 31.93
N LYS A 14 20.24 11.22 31.42
CA LYS A 14 19.87 12.37 30.59
C LYS A 14 19.31 11.94 29.23
N ILE A 15 19.89 10.92 28.60
CA ILE A 15 19.40 10.35 27.33
C ILE A 15 18.01 9.74 27.51
N ILE A 16 17.81 8.95 28.56
CA ILE A 16 16.52 8.34 28.89
C ILE A 16 15.47 9.41 29.14
N ALA A 17 15.81 10.46 29.90
CA ALA A 17 14.91 11.58 30.16
C ALA A 17 14.53 12.30 28.86
N THR A 18 15.49 12.58 27.96
CA THR A 18 15.19 13.20 26.66
C THR A 18 14.38 12.30 25.72
N ALA A 19 14.63 10.99 25.74
CA ALA A 19 13.88 10.04 24.92
C ALA A 19 12.43 9.89 25.42
N ALA A 20 12.24 9.86 26.74
CA ALA A 20 10.92 9.82 27.35
C ALA A 20 10.12 11.10 27.09
N THR A 21 10.75 12.27 27.20
CA THR A 21 10.08 13.55 26.90
C THR A 21 9.73 13.68 25.41
N LEU A 22 10.60 13.26 24.51
CA LEU A 22 10.29 13.21 23.07
C LEU A 22 9.12 12.26 22.78
N THR A 23 9.13 11.06 23.39
CA THR A 23 8.06 10.08 23.20
C THR A 23 6.72 10.59 23.74
N MET A 24 6.71 11.17 24.95
CA MET A 24 5.51 11.82 25.50
C MET A 24 5.09 13.01 24.65
N PHE A 25 6.02 13.81 24.12
CA PHE A 25 5.71 14.93 23.23
C PHE A 25 5.03 14.46 21.95
N PHE A 26 5.53 13.41 21.29
CA PHE A 26 4.89 12.85 20.10
C PHE A 26 3.54 12.15 20.39
N MET A 27 3.38 11.55 21.58
CA MET A 27 2.10 10.96 22.00
C MET A 27 1.05 12.02 22.35
N THR A 28 1.45 13.13 22.99
CA THR A 28 0.55 14.20 23.43
C THR A 28 0.26 15.21 22.32
N HIS A 29 1.21 15.40 21.41
CA HIS A 29 1.12 16.31 20.27
C HIS A 29 1.42 15.55 18.99
N PRO A 30 0.49 14.70 18.51
CA PRO A 30 0.65 14.04 17.23
C PRO A 30 0.74 15.13 16.16
N ALA A 31 1.92 15.28 15.56
CA ALA A 31 2.14 16.18 14.45
C ALA A 31 1.49 15.59 13.20
N TYR A 32 0.17 15.73 13.09
CA TYR A 32 -0.56 15.44 11.87
C TYR A 32 -0.17 16.48 10.83
N ALA A 33 0.72 16.11 9.91
CA ALA A 33 0.91 16.88 8.70
C ALA A 33 -0.44 17.00 7.99
N GLN A 34 -0.86 18.23 7.69
CA GLN A 34 -2.13 18.51 7.02
C GLN A 34 -2.01 18.07 5.55
N LEU A 35 -2.18 16.77 5.31
CA LEU A 35 -1.91 16.09 4.04
C LEU A 35 -3.07 16.23 3.04
N THR A 36 -3.83 17.31 3.12
CA THR A 36 -5.05 17.53 2.33
C THR A 36 -4.77 17.46 0.83
N ASN A 37 -3.66 18.04 0.37
CA ASN A 37 -3.27 17.98 -1.04
C ASN A 37 -2.92 16.56 -1.48
N ALA A 38 -2.09 15.83 -0.70
CA ALA A 38 -1.73 14.47 -1.05
C ALA A 38 -2.95 13.53 -1.03
N LYS A 39 -3.85 13.72 -0.05
CA LYS A 39 -5.12 13.00 0.03
C LYS A 39 -5.96 13.25 -1.23
N GLY A 40 -6.14 14.51 -1.62
CA GLY A 40 -6.92 14.85 -2.81
C GLY A 40 -6.34 14.30 -4.11
N VAL A 41 -5.01 14.30 -4.26
CA VAL A 41 -4.33 13.69 -5.42
C VAL A 41 -4.51 12.17 -5.42
N LEU A 42 -4.33 11.52 -4.27
CA LEU A 42 -4.45 10.07 -4.14
C LEU A 42 -5.89 9.60 -4.38
N GLU A 43 -6.89 10.34 -3.91
CA GLU A 43 -8.31 10.04 -4.16
C GLU A 43 -8.64 10.14 -5.65
N LYS A 44 -8.25 11.25 -6.31
CA LYS A 44 -8.44 11.39 -7.77
C LYS A 44 -7.75 10.27 -8.55
N PHE A 45 -6.51 9.95 -8.19
CA PHE A 45 -5.77 8.87 -8.83
C PHE A 45 -6.44 7.51 -8.64
N ARG A 46 -6.88 7.20 -7.41
CA ARG A 46 -7.64 6.00 -7.10
C ARG A 46 -8.92 5.90 -7.92
N ASP A 47 -9.66 7.00 -8.06
CA ASP A 47 -10.90 7.01 -8.82
C ASP A 47 -10.67 6.82 -10.32
N GLN A 48 -9.59 7.37 -10.87
CA GLN A 48 -9.18 7.06 -12.24
C GLN A 48 -8.78 5.58 -12.39
N LEU A 49 -8.04 5.00 -11.44
CA LEU A 49 -7.67 3.59 -11.46
C LEU A 49 -8.87 2.65 -11.47
N LYS A 50 -9.93 2.95 -10.68
CA LYS A 50 -11.17 2.16 -10.68
C LYS A 50 -11.82 2.07 -12.07
N ILE A 51 -11.60 3.07 -12.92
CA ILE A 51 -12.14 3.11 -14.27
C ILE A 51 -11.16 2.49 -15.27
N ILE A 52 -9.88 2.86 -15.21
CA ILE A 52 -8.91 2.45 -16.23
C ILE A 52 -8.50 0.97 -16.11
N VAL A 53 -8.47 0.41 -14.89
CA VAL A 53 -8.02 -0.98 -14.66
C VAL A 53 -9.00 -1.98 -15.28
N PRO A 54 -10.33 -1.91 -15.06
CA PRO A 54 -11.28 -2.82 -15.71
C PRO A 54 -11.27 -2.70 -17.24
N ILE A 55 -11.14 -1.48 -17.77
CA ILE A 55 -11.07 -1.24 -19.22
C ILE A 55 -9.82 -1.91 -19.79
N ALA A 56 -8.66 -1.66 -19.20
CA ALA A 56 -7.40 -2.27 -19.63
C ALA A 56 -7.46 -3.80 -19.56
N ALA A 57 -7.98 -4.36 -18.46
CA ALA A 57 -8.16 -5.80 -18.31
C ALA A 57 -9.05 -6.39 -19.42
N THR A 58 -10.15 -5.72 -19.75
CA THR A 58 -11.08 -6.13 -20.82
C THR A 58 -10.40 -6.10 -22.19
N VAL A 59 -9.70 -5.03 -22.52
CA VAL A 59 -9.00 -4.87 -23.80
C VAL A 59 -7.88 -5.91 -23.95
N ILE A 60 -7.09 -6.12 -22.89
CA ILE A 60 -6.01 -7.12 -22.88
C ILE A 60 -6.58 -8.54 -23.03
N LEU A 61 -7.65 -8.88 -22.31
CA LEU A 61 -8.30 -10.19 -22.46
C LEU A 61 -8.91 -10.39 -23.85
N LEU A 62 -9.51 -9.35 -24.44
CA LEU A 62 -10.01 -9.41 -25.80
C LEU A 62 -8.88 -9.67 -26.80
N GLY A 63 -7.76 -8.95 -26.67
CA GLY A 63 -6.57 -9.17 -27.48
C GLY A 63 -6.00 -10.59 -27.32
N LEU A 64 -5.93 -11.09 -26.08
CA LEU A 64 -5.51 -12.45 -25.77
C LEU A 64 -6.46 -13.51 -26.36
N ALA A 65 -7.77 -13.26 -26.32
CA ALA A 65 -8.77 -14.16 -26.91
C ALA A 65 -8.62 -14.24 -28.43
N ILE A 66 -8.39 -13.10 -29.09
CA ILE A 66 -8.10 -13.06 -30.53
C ILE A 66 -6.77 -13.76 -30.84
N GLY A 67 -5.72 -13.49 -30.06
CA GLY A 67 -4.42 -14.13 -30.22
C GLY A 67 -4.48 -15.66 -30.05
N TYR A 68 -5.31 -16.14 -29.12
CA TYR A 68 -5.59 -17.56 -28.94
C TYR A 68 -6.37 -18.14 -30.13
N ALA A 69 -7.44 -17.47 -30.58
CA ALA A 69 -8.24 -17.91 -31.72
C ALA A 69 -7.42 -17.97 -33.03
N GLY A 70 -6.51 -17.00 -33.22
CA GLY A 70 -5.55 -16.96 -34.32
C GLY A 70 -4.37 -17.92 -34.17
N ARG A 71 -4.31 -18.70 -33.08
CA ARG A 71 -3.21 -19.64 -32.76
C ARG A 71 -1.84 -18.97 -32.63
N TYR A 72 -1.80 -17.67 -32.37
CA TYR A 72 -0.56 -16.92 -32.06
C TYR A 72 -0.11 -17.11 -30.61
N ILE A 73 -1.04 -17.43 -29.71
CA ILE A 73 -0.79 -17.63 -28.28
C ILE A 73 -1.26 -19.03 -27.86
N GLU A 74 -0.46 -19.68 -27.03
CA GLU A 74 -0.81 -21.00 -26.47
C GLU A 74 -1.94 -20.91 -25.45
N LYS A 75 -2.71 -22.00 -25.35
CA LYS A 75 -3.80 -22.13 -24.38
C LYS A 75 -3.33 -21.86 -22.95
N ASP A 76 -2.14 -22.32 -22.58
CA ASP A 76 -1.59 -22.16 -21.23
C ASP A 76 -1.46 -20.68 -20.85
N THR A 77 -0.91 -19.87 -21.77
CA THR A 77 -0.75 -18.43 -21.55
C THR A 77 -2.10 -17.73 -21.45
N PHE A 78 -3.04 -18.03 -22.36
CA PHE A 78 -4.38 -17.45 -22.31
C PHE A 78 -5.08 -17.76 -20.98
N VAL A 79 -5.06 -19.03 -20.56
CA VAL A 79 -5.72 -19.50 -19.33
C VAL A 79 -5.09 -18.88 -18.09
N ARG A 80 -3.76 -18.80 -18.02
CA ARG A 80 -3.05 -18.18 -16.88
C ARG A 80 -3.43 -16.71 -16.70
N TRP A 81 -3.51 -15.96 -17.80
CA TRP A 81 -3.94 -14.56 -17.76
C TRP A 81 -5.43 -14.41 -17.43
N ALA A 82 -6.30 -15.22 -18.05
CA ALA A 82 -7.73 -15.20 -17.80
C ALA A 82 -8.07 -15.49 -16.33
N ILE A 83 -7.47 -16.52 -15.74
CA ILE A 83 -7.65 -16.85 -14.33
C ILE A 83 -7.14 -15.71 -13.45
N GLY A 84 -5.98 -15.12 -13.77
CA GLY A 84 -5.44 -13.97 -13.03
C GLY A 84 -6.41 -12.79 -12.97
N VAL A 85 -7.06 -12.45 -14.09
CA VAL A 85 -8.06 -11.37 -14.15
C VAL A 85 -9.31 -11.72 -13.33
N ILE A 86 -9.81 -12.95 -13.43
CA ILE A 86 -10.98 -13.42 -12.65
C ILE A 86 -10.71 -13.36 -11.15
N VAL A 87 -9.54 -13.83 -10.71
CA VAL A 87 -9.14 -13.82 -9.30
C VAL A 87 -8.98 -12.38 -8.79
N ALA A 88 -8.32 -11.50 -9.56
CA ALA A 88 -8.16 -10.11 -9.17
C ALA A 88 -9.51 -9.37 -9.03
N GLY A 89 -10.42 -9.59 -9.98
CA GLY A 89 -11.78 -9.03 -9.91
C GLY A 89 -12.56 -9.57 -8.71
N SER A 90 -12.51 -10.88 -8.49
CA SER A 90 -13.19 -11.53 -7.35
C SER A 90 -12.63 -11.06 -6.01
N ALA A 91 -11.32 -10.87 -5.89
CA ALA A 91 -10.69 -10.35 -4.68
C ALA A 91 -11.15 -8.92 -4.35
N ALA A 92 -11.37 -8.08 -5.37
CA ALA A 92 -11.89 -6.73 -5.18
C ALA A 92 -13.32 -6.75 -4.61
N GLU A 93 -14.20 -7.60 -5.16
CA GLU A 93 -15.57 -7.78 -4.66
C GLU A 93 -15.60 -8.37 -3.24
N LEU A 94 -14.78 -9.39 -2.98
CA LEU A 94 -14.65 -9.97 -1.65
C LEU A 94 -14.15 -8.95 -0.61
N ALA A 95 -13.16 -8.14 -0.97
CA ALA A 95 -12.69 -7.06 -0.10
C ALA A 95 -13.81 -6.04 0.18
N ASN A 96 -14.61 -5.71 -0.83
CA ASN A 96 -15.76 -4.83 -0.65
C ASN A 96 -16.79 -5.43 0.32
N LEU A 97 -17.15 -6.70 0.17
CA LEU A 97 -18.08 -7.38 1.08
C LEU A 97 -17.57 -7.52 2.52
N LEU A 98 -16.26 -7.71 2.71
CA LEU A 98 -15.67 -7.92 4.03
C LEU A 98 -15.34 -6.62 4.78
N PHE A 99 -14.99 -5.55 4.06
CA PHE A 99 -14.46 -4.33 4.67
C PHE A 99 -15.34 -3.09 4.48
N THR A 100 -16.37 -3.15 3.63
CA THR A 100 -17.39 -2.09 3.54
C THR A 100 -18.52 -2.42 4.52
N LYS A 101 -18.65 -1.62 5.58
CA LYS A 101 -19.81 -1.59 6.48
C LYS A 101 -20.86 -0.63 5.97
#